data_AF-A0A8T8LI80-F1
#
_entry.id   AF-A0A8T8LI80-F1
#
_cell.length_a   1.000
_cell.length_b   1.000
_cell.length_c   1.000
_cell.angle_alpha   90.00
_cell.angle_beta   90.00
_cell.angle_gamma   90.00
#
_symmetry.space_group_name_H-M   'P 1'
#
loop_
_entity.id
_entity.type
_entity.pdbx_description
1 polymer ?
#
loop_
_entity_poly.entity_id
_entity_poly.type
_entity_poly.pdbx_seq_one_letter_code
_entity_poly.pdbx_strand_id
1 'polypeptide(L)' 'MKSTRKGLRDGDLMKDTYERLNCADCEQVLKKENDPDEVFSVRICPECGARFKELR' A
#
# COMPACT_ATOMS: atom_id res chain seq x y z
N MET A 1 -9.36 -3.79 -5.50
CA MET A 1 -8.05 -3.50 -4.87
C MET A 1 -6.95 -3.73 -5.89
N LYS A 2 -6.10 -2.74 -6.15
CA LYS A 2 -4.91 -2.89 -7.02
C LYS A 2 -3.76 -3.51 -6.21
N SER A 3 -2.74 -4.07 -6.87
CA SER A 3 -1.51 -4.47 -6.17
C SER A 3 -0.62 -3.26 -5.88
N THR A 4 0.26 -3.35 -4.88
CA THR A 4 1.26 -2.30 -4.58
C THR A 4 2.14 -1.99 -5.79
N ARG A 5 2.53 -3.01 -6.56
CA ARG A 5 3.27 -2.85 -7.84
C ARG A 5 2.50 -2.09 -8.92
N LYS A 6 1.16 -2.21 -8.94
CA LYS A 6 0.32 -1.45 -9.87
C LYS A 6 0.10 -0.03 -9.35
N GLY A 7 -0.13 0.16 -8.05
CA GLY A 7 -0.23 1.48 -7.44
C GLY A 7 1.02 2.34 -7.66
N LEU A 8 2.21 1.75 -7.55
CA LEU A 8 3.47 2.45 -7.85
C LEU A 8 3.61 2.84 -9.33
N ARG A 9 3.02 2.07 -10.26
CA ARG A 9 3.06 2.37 -11.69
C ARG A 9 2.02 3.40 -12.10
N ASP A 10 0.84 3.33 -11.50
CA ASP A 10 -0.26 4.25 -11.76
C ASP A 10 -0.04 5.62 -11.08
N GLY A 11 0.95 5.73 -10.18
CA GLY A 11 1.23 6.93 -9.40
C GLY A 11 0.40 7.07 -8.13
N ASP A 12 -0.47 6.09 -7.81
CA ASP A 12 -1.29 6.07 -6.59
C ASP A 12 -0.44 5.86 -5.31
N LEU A 13 0.76 5.28 -5.46
CA LEU A 13 1.71 5.01 -4.39
C LEU A 13 3.08 5.60 -4.73
N MET A 14 3.80 5.99 -3.69
CA MET A 14 5.19 6.42 -3.77
C MET A 14 6.04 5.68 -2.74
N LYS A 15 7.33 5.57 -3.00
CA LYS A 15 8.31 5.08 -2.03
C LYS A 15 9.01 6.27 -1.39
N ASP A 16 9.16 6.26 -0.07
CA ASP A 16 10.02 7.22 0.61
C ASP A 16 11.51 6.80 0.56
N THR A 17 12.36 7.58 1.22
CA THR A 17 13.82 7.33 1.31
C THR A 17 14.19 6.02 2.01
N TYR A 18 13.26 5.40 2.73
CA TYR A 18 13.41 4.12 3.42
C TYR A 18 12.67 2.99 2.70
N GLU A 19 12.28 3.22 1.44
CA GLU A 19 11.48 2.31 0.62
C GLU A 19 10.10 1.93 1.22
N ARG A 20 9.58 2.73 2.15
CA ARG A 20 8.23 2.54 2.69
C ARG A 20 7.22 3.02 1.67
N LEU A 21 6.10 2.29 1.58
CA LEU A 21 5.00 2.65 0.69
C LEU A 21 4.17 3.76 1.34
N ASN A 22 4.09 4.90 0.67
CA ASN A 22 3.24 6.01 1.05
C ASN A 22 2.13 6.16 0.02
N CYS A 23 0.96 6.61 0.47
CA CYS A 23 -0.11 7.04 -0.43
C CYS A 23 0.33 8.31 -1.15
N ALA A 24 0.16 8.38 -2.46
CA ALA A 24 0.52 9.58 -3.23
C ALA A 24 -0.42 10.76 -2.96
N ASP A 25 -1.69 10.50 -2.62
CA ASP A 25 -2.69 11.54 -2.36
C ASP A 25 -2.55 12.17 -0.96
N CYS A 26 -2.16 11.36 0.03
CA CYS A 26 -2.12 11.78 1.43
C CYS A 26 -0.70 11.94 1.99
N GLU A 27 0.31 11.49 1.23
CA GLU A 27 1.72 11.42 1.63
C GLU A 27 2.01 10.57 2.89
N GLN A 28 0.99 9.88 3.42
CA GLN A 28 1.12 9.06 4.62
C GLN A 28 1.60 7.64 4.33
N VAL A 29 2.39 7.11 5.27
CA VAL A 29 2.87 5.72 5.24
C VAL A 29 1.69 4.76 5.39
N LEU A 30 1.61 3.78 4.49
CA LEU A 30 0.57 2.77 4.52
C LEU A 30 0.77 1.81 5.70
N LYS A 31 -0.30 1.57 6.46
CA LYS A 31 -0.36 0.50 7.44
C LYS A 31 -0.43 -0.85 6.73
N LYS A 32 0.07 -1.89 7.40
CA LYS A 32 0.04 -3.27 6.90
C LYS A 32 -0.93 -4.09 7.74
N GLU A 33 -1.85 -4.76 7.08
CA GLU A 33 -2.76 -5.74 7.66
C GLU A 33 -2.42 -7.12 7.09
N ASN A 34 -2.22 -8.09 7.96
CA ASN A 34 -1.91 -9.47 7.62
C ASN A 34 -3.04 -10.35 8.13
N ASP A 35 -3.65 -11.11 7.24
CA ASP A 35 -4.59 -12.16 7.59
C ASP A 35 -3.84 -13.50 7.51
N PRO A 36 -3.84 -14.32 8.58
CA PRO A 36 -3.17 -15.62 8.59
C PRO A 36 -3.75 -16.62 7.58
N ASP A 37 -5.00 -16.45 7.15
CA ASP A 37 -5.67 -17.33 6.19
C ASP A 37 -5.44 -16.88 4.73
N GLU A 38 -4.81 -15.73 4.51
CA GLU A 38 -4.53 -15.18 3.19
C GLU A 38 -3.05 -15.26 2.80
N VAL A 39 -2.81 -15.54 1.51
CA VAL A 39 -1.45 -15.58 0.93
C VAL A 39 -0.88 -14.19 0.61
N PHE A 40 -1.54 -13.13 1.06
CA PHE A 40 -1.17 -11.76 0.77
C PHE A 40 -1.40 -10.85 1.96
N SER A 41 -0.70 -9.72 1.96
CA SER A 41 -0.93 -8.65 2.92
C SER A 41 -1.71 -7.52 2.27
N VAL A 42 -2.42 -6.74 3.07
CA VAL A 42 -3.11 -5.53 2.61
C VAL A 42 -2.38 -4.31 3.16
N ARG A 43 -2.08 -3.35 2.29
CA ARG A 43 -1.59 -2.02 2.66
C ARG A 43 -2.74 -1.03 2.65
N ILE A 44 -2.93 -0.31 3.75
CA ILE A 44 -4.08 0.59 3.96
C ILE A 44 -3.57 1.98 4.30
N CYS A 45 -4.02 3.00 3.57
CA CYS A 45 -3.79 4.39 3.94
C CYS A 45 -4.65 4.75 5.16
N PRO A 46 -4.07 5.29 6.25
CA PRO A 46 -4.84 5.66 7.43
C PRO A 46 -5.79 6.85 7.19
N GLU A 47 -5.54 7.68 6.17
CA GLU A 47 -6.32 8.90 5.91
C GLU A 47 -7.47 8.66 4.92
N CYS A 48 -7.14 8.29 3.67
CA CYS A 48 -8.17 8.09 2.64
C CYS A 48 -8.73 6.67 2.60
N GLY A 49 -8.20 5.75 3.42
CA GLY A 49 -8.63 4.35 3.44
C GLY A 49 -8.26 3.55 2.19
N ALA A 50 -7.45 4.09 1.27
CA ALA A 50 -7.02 3.40 0.07
C ALA A 50 -6.34 2.07 0.41
N ARG A 51 -6.75 0.99 -0.27
CA ARG A 51 -6.27 -0.36 0.01
C ARG A 51 -5.55 -0.97 -1.18
N PHE A 52 -4.39 -1.57 -0.93
CA PHE A 52 -3.52 -2.19 -1.94
C PHE A 52 -3.08 -3.59 -1.53
N LYS A 53 -3.04 -4.53 -2.48
CA LYS A 53 -2.60 -5.90 -2.27
C LYS A 53 -1.07 -5.99 -2.36
N GLU A 54 -0.43 -6.47 -1.33
CA GLU A 54 1.00 -6.79 -1.30
C GLU A 54 1.16 -8.31 -1.35
N LEU A 55 1.54 -8.82 -2.53
CA LEU A 55 1.93 -10.22 -2.70
C LEU A 55 3.35 -10.41 -2.16
N ARG A 56 3.56 -11.43 -1.34
CA ARG A 56 4.88 -11.80 -0.80
C ARG A 56 5.81 -12.32 -1.90
#